data_AF-A0A6N2AGY5-F1
#
_entry.id   AF-A0A6N2AGY5-F1
#
_cell.length_a   1.000
_cell.length_b   1.000
_cell.length_c   1.000
_cell.angle_alpha   90.00
_cell.angle_beta   90.00
_cell.angle_gamma   90.00
#
_symmetry.space_group_name_H-M   'P 1'
#
loop_
_entity.id
_entity.type
_entity.pdbx_description
1 polymer ?
#
loop_
_entity_poly.entity_id
_entity_poly.type
_entity_poly.pdbx_seq_one_letter_code
_entity_poly.pdbx_strand_id
1 'polypeptide(L)'
;MWHSEKKIPEYLNHVFHEFDNFKNDFSKCLHFTTTPEEFETAWIDILKMYNLEEHSWFRRRYTTREKWIPAYVRTTFCAGMSTTQRSESMNKYFKNYLNSSTPMSVVTQYDKTVNVRYDKI
;
A
#
# COMPACT_ATOMS: atom_id res chain seq x y z
N MET A 1 -11.65 4.19 -6.01
CA MET A 1 -10.34 3.88 -6.64
C MET A 1 -10.44 2.94 -7.85
N TRP A 2 -11.65 2.69 -8.40
CA TRP A 2 -11.94 1.75 -9.52
C TRP A 2 -12.26 2.43 -10.86
N HIS A 3 -12.52 3.75 -10.86
CA HIS A 3 -12.91 4.47 -12.08
C HIS A 3 -11.76 4.68 -13.07
N SER A 4 -10.51 4.57 -12.61
CA SER A 4 -9.32 4.67 -13.45
C SER A 4 -9.08 3.42 -14.31
N GLU A 5 -9.60 2.27 -13.88
CA GLU A 5 -9.42 0.99 -14.57
C GLU A 5 -10.29 0.87 -15.81
N LYS A 6 -11.46 1.52 -15.83
CA LYS A 6 -12.38 1.49 -16.98
C LYS A 6 -11.78 2.07 -18.27
N LYS A 7 -10.75 2.92 -18.18
CA LYS A 7 -10.07 3.51 -19.35
C LYS A 7 -8.83 2.72 -19.80
N ILE A 8 -8.36 1.76 -19.00
CA ILE A 8 -7.21 0.92 -19.36
C ILE A 8 -7.46 0.16 -20.67
N PRO A 9 -8.64 -0.47 -20.90
CA PRO A 9 -8.95 -1.15 -22.14
C PRO A 9 -8.92 -0.23 -23.37
N GLU A 10 -9.37 1.02 -23.24
CA GLU A 10 -9.49 1.94 -24.37
C GLU A 10 -8.12 2.39 -24.89
N TYR A 11 -7.16 2.69 -23.99
CA TYR A 11 -5.82 3.13 -24.39
C TYR A 11 -4.89 1.99 -24.77
N LEU A 12 -5.10 0.80 -24.20
CA LEU A 12 -4.24 -0.37 -24.41
C LEU A 12 -4.85 -1.39 -25.37
N ASN A 13 -5.97 -1.08 -26.04
CA ASN A 13 -6.64 -2.05 -26.91
C ASN A 13 -5.70 -2.56 -28.02
N HIS A 14 -4.89 -1.68 -28.61
CA HIS A 14 -3.90 -2.06 -29.62
C HIS A 14 -2.85 -3.03 -29.05
N VAL A 15 -2.34 -2.77 -27.84
CA VAL A 15 -1.38 -3.65 -27.15
C VAL A 15 -2.02 -4.99 -26.75
N PHE A 16 -3.28 -4.98 -26.32
CA PHE A 16 -4.02 -6.20 -25.97
C PHE A 16 -4.30 -7.09 -27.18
N HIS A 17 -4.45 -6.50 -28.36
CA HIS A 17 -4.63 -7.24 -29.61
C HIS A 17 -3.30 -7.71 -30.22
N GLU A 18 -2.19 -7.04 -29.92
CA GLU A 18 -0.86 -7.38 -30.43
C GLU A 18 -0.17 -8.46 -29.58
N PHE A 19 -0.46 -8.51 -28.27
CA PHE A 19 0.21 -9.42 -27.34
C PHE A 19 -0.78 -10.12 -26.41
N ASP A 20 -1.09 -11.39 -26.71
CA ASP A 20 -2.02 -12.21 -25.91
C ASP A 20 -1.61 -12.32 -24.43
N ASN A 21 -0.30 -12.34 -24.15
CA ASN A 21 0.24 -12.47 -22.80
C ASN A 21 0.26 -11.15 -22.02
N PHE A 22 0.20 -9.99 -22.70
CA PHE A 22 0.36 -8.67 -22.07
C PHE A 22 -0.65 -8.43 -20.96
N LYS A 23 -1.91 -8.83 -21.16
CA LYS A 23 -2.96 -8.67 -20.15
C LYS A 23 -2.65 -9.42 -18.85
N ASN A 24 -2.13 -10.64 -18.97
CA ASN A 24 -1.80 -11.47 -17.82
C ASN A 24 -0.57 -10.91 -17.09
N ASP A 25 0.47 -10.55 -17.84
CA ASP A 25 1.72 -10.06 -17.26
C ASP A 25 1.54 -8.67 -16.63
N PHE A 26 0.76 -7.79 -17.28
CA PHE A 26 0.37 -6.50 -16.72
C PHE A 26 -0.44 -6.66 -15.43
N SER A 27 -1.42 -7.57 -15.40
CA SER A 27 -2.18 -7.87 -14.18
C SER A 27 -1.28 -8.36 -13.04
N LYS A 28 -0.30 -9.23 -13.35
CA LYS A 28 0.69 -9.72 -12.38
C LYS A 28 1.55 -8.57 -11.82
N CYS A 29 2.09 -7.72 -12.68
CA CYS A 29 2.87 -6.55 -12.27
C CYS A 29 2.08 -5.63 -11.34
N LEU A 30 0.79 -5.38 -11.63
CA LEU A 30 -0.04 -4.49 -10.82
C LEU A 30 -0.47 -5.09 -9.47
N HIS A 31 -0.83 -6.38 -9.44
CA HIS A 31 -1.53 -6.96 -8.29
C HIS A 31 -0.70 -7.93 -7.45
N PHE A 32 0.35 -8.54 -8.03
CA PHE A 32 1.14 -9.58 -7.38
C PHE A 32 2.48 -9.08 -6.85
N THR A 33 2.84 -7.82 -7.13
CA THR A 33 4.03 -7.18 -6.55
C THR A 33 3.71 -6.75 -5.11
N THR A 34 4.58 -7.11 -4.18
CA THR A 34 4.36 -6.88 -2.74
C THR A 34 5.12 -5.66 -2.25
N THR A 35 6.32 -5.41 -2.79
CA THR A 35 7.14 -4.24 -2.45
C THR A 35 7.24 -3.24 -3.60
N PRO A 36 7.48 -1.96 -3.31
CA PRO A 36 7.77 -0.96 -4.33
C PRO A 36 8.90 -1.39 -5.28
N GLU A 37 9.95 -2.01 -4.78
CA GLU A 37 11.11 -2.44 -5.57
C GLU A 37 10.75 -3.57 -6.56
N GLU A 38 9.95 -4.54 -6.11
CA GLU A 38 9.40 -5.59 -6.99
C GLU A 38 8.52 -4.99 -8.08
N PHE A 39 7.70 -3.99 -7.72
CA PHE A 39 6.89 -3.28 -8.69
C PHE A 39 7.73 -2.53 -9.72
N GLU A 40 8.73 -1.75 -9.30
CA GLU A 40 9.59 -0.99 -10.22
C GLU A 40 10.30 -1.91 -11.22
N THR A 41 10.80 -3.05 -10.75
CA THR A 41 11.46 -4.06 -11.60
C THR A 41 10.47 -4.63 -12.61
N ALA A 42 9.33 -5.16 -12.14
CA ALA A 42 8.30 -5.74 -13.01
C ALA A 42 7.72 -4.72 -14.00
N TRP A 43 7.60 -3.46 -13.59
CA TRP A 43 7.11 -2.38 -14.45
C TRP A 43 8.08 -2.09 -15.60
N ILE A 44 9.38 -1.98 -15.31
CA ILE A 44 10.42 -1.78 -16.33
C ILE A 44 10.46 -2.97 -17.29
N ASP A 45 10.37 -4.20 -16.78
CA ASP A 45 10.40 -5.41 -17.60
C ASP A 45 9.22 -5.46 -18.59
N ILE A 46 8.02 -5.11 -18.14
CA ILE A 46 6.85 -5.01 -19.03
C ILE A 46 7.04 -3.93 -20.09
N LEU A 47 7.52 -2.73 -19.70
CA LEU A 47 7.72 -1.66 -20.68
C LEU A 47 8.73 -2.06 -21.76
N LYS A 48 9.79 -2.77 -21.40
CA LYS A 48 10.79 -3.27 -22.36
C LYS A 48 10.27 -4.41 -23.21
N MET A 49 9.64 -5.41 -22.60
CA MET A 49 9.17 -6.62 -23.28
C MET A 49 8.15 -6.31 -24.38
N TYR A 50 7.34 -5.26 -24.18
CA TYR A 50 6.31 -4.85 -25.13
C TYR A 50 6.63 -3.54 -25.86
N ASN A 51 7.85 -3.01 -25.72
CA ASN A 51 8.30 -1.78 -26.35
C ASN A 51 7.41 -0.55 -26.06
N LEU A 52 6.98 -0.41 -24.80
CA LEU A 52 6.04 0.61 -24.31
C LEU A 52 6.73 1.74 -23.50
N GLU A 53 8.06 1.79 -23.50
CA GLU A 53 8.86 2.74 -22.71
C GLU A 53 8.48 4.21 -23.00
N GLU A 54 8.24 4.54 -24.27
CA GLU A 54 7.85 5.89 -24.72
C GLU A 54 6.33 6.11 -24.75
N HIS A 55 5.54 5.11 -24.35
CA HIS A 55 4.09 5.20 -24.47
C HIS A 55 3.52 6.14 -23.40
N SER A 56 2.98 7.28 -23.85
CA SER A 56 2.52 8.40 -23.03
C SER A 56 1.57 8.00 -21.88
N TRP A 57 0.71 7.00 -22.11
CA TRP A 57 -0.20 6.48 -21.09
C TRP A 57 0.55 5.86 -19.91
N PHE A 58 1.56 5.02 -20.16
CA PHE A 58 2.33 4.37 -19.10
C PHE A 58 3.14 5.40 -18.32
N ARG A 59 3.75 6.36 -19.02
CA ARG A 59 4.48 7.46 -18.38
C ARG A 59 3.59 8.26 -17.44
N ARG A 60 2.39 8.66 -17.90
CA ARG A 60 1.42 9.36 -17.05
C ARG A 60 0.98 8.48 -15.88
N ARG A 61 0.74 7.20 -16.11
CA ARG A 61 0.25 6.29 -15.08
C ARG A 61 1.28 6.07 -13.97
N TYR A 62 2.56 5.97 -14.35
CA TYR A 62 3.70 5.87 -13.46
C TYR A 62 3.82 7.05 -12.48
N THR A 63 3.54 8.29 -12.92
CA THR A 63 3.58 9.47 -12.02
C THR A 63 2.60 9.39 -10.86
N THR A 64 1.53 8.61 -11.00
CA THR A 64 0.49 8.46 -9.96
C THR A 64 0.60 7.14 -9.21
N ARG A 65 1.62 6.30 -9.47
CA ARG A 65 1.74 4.92 -8.98
C ARG A 65 1.53 4.76 -7.47
N GLU A 66 2.05 5.69 -6.68
CA GLU A 66 1.91 5.68 -5.22
C GLU A 66 0.45 5.68 -4.73
N LYS A 67 -0.48 6.20 -5.53
CA LYS A 67 -1.89 6.36 -5.16
C LYS A 67 -2.77 5.14 -5.44
N TRP A 68 -2.29 4.17 -6.23
CA TRP A 68 -3.15 3.07 -6.71
C TRP A 68 -2.44 1.74 -6.87
N ILE A 69 -1.09 1.71 -6.84
CA ILE A 69 -0.35 0.46 -6.80
C ILE A 69 -0.41 -0.12 -5.38
N PRO A 70 -0.93 -1.34 -5.19
CA PRO A 70 -1.03 -1.97 -3.88
C PRO A 70 0.30 -1.99 -3.12
N ALA A 71 1.43 -2.25 -3.79
CA ALA A 71 2.76 -2.26 -3.19
C ALA A 71 3.13 -0.93 -2.52
N TYR A 72 2.75 0.20 -3.11
CA TYR A 72 2.98 1.55 -2.55
C TYR A 72 1.91 1.97 -1.53
N VAL A 73 0.65 1.61 -1.79
CA VAL A 73 -0.46 1.95 -0.90
C VAL A 73 -0.31 1.20 0.43
N ARG A 74 0.11 -0.07 0.39
CA ARG A 74 0.36 -0.88 1.59
C ARG A 74 1.53 -0.35 2.41
N THR A 75 2.65 0.01 1.79
CA THR A 75 3.79 0.59 2.52
C THR A 75 3.44 1.95 3.14
N THR A 76 2.69 2.79 2.44
CA THR A 76 2.22 4.08 2.95
C THR A 76 1.20 3.92 4.08
N PHE A 77 0.25 2.99 3.94
CA PHE A 77 -0.72 2.66 4.99
C PHE A 77 -0.01 2.07 6.21
N CYS A 78 1.00 1.21 6.02
CA CYS A 78 1.83 0.68 7.11
C CYS A 78 2.70 1.75 7.79
N ALA A 79 3.22 2.74 7.05
CA ALA A 79 3.93 3.88 7.63
C ALA A 79 3.00 4.76 8.50
N GLY A 80 1.73 4.93 8.07
CA GLY A 80 0.69 5.59 8.87
C GLY A 80 0.14 4.75 10.03
N MET A 81 0.20 3.42 9.94
CA MET A 81 -0.20 2.46 11.00
C MET A 81 0.94 2.09 11.95
N SER A 82 2.15 2.59 11.73
CA SER A 82 3.29 2.31 12.61
C SER A 82 3.11 2.92 14.01
N THR A 83 2.22 3.89 14.20
CA THR A 83 1.85 4.44 15.52
C THR A 83 0.76 3.63 16.24
N THR A 84 -0.13 2.95 15.50
CA THR A 84 -1.24 2.18 16.11
C THR A 84 -0.89 0.72 16.40
N GLN A 85 0.05 0.11 15.68
CA GLN A 85 0.41 -1.30 15.90
C GLN A 85 1.10 -1.55 17.26
N ARG A 86 1.73 -0.52 17.86
CA ARG A 86 2.15 -0.57 19.27
C ARG A 86 0.97 -0.56 20.23
N SER A 87 -0.07 0.24 19.97
CA SER A 87 -1.27 0.27 20.82
C SER A 87 -2.10 -1.00 20.72
N GLU A 88 -2.19 -1.66 19.57
CA GLU A 88 -3.01 -2.86 19.42
C GLU A 88 -2.37 -4.11 20.03
N SER A 89 -1.05 -4.29 19.87
CA SER A 89 -0.32 -5.37 20.56
C SER A 89 -0.32 -5.16 22.08
N MET A 90 -0.18 -3.90 22.52
CA MET A 90 -0.22 -3.53 23.92
C MET A 90 -1.65 -3.65 24.49
N ASN A 91 -2.68 -3.21 23.77
CA ASN A 91 -4.08 -3.43 24.17
C ASN A 91 -4.42 -4.92 24.20
N LYS A 92 -3.94 -5.72 23.25
CA LYS A 92 -4.17 -7.18 23.27
C LYS A 92 -3.46 -7.84 24.45
N TYR A 93 -2.26 -7.37 24.81
CA TYR A 93 -1.54 -7.82 26.00
C TYR A 93 -2.27 -7.42 27.29
N PHE A 94 -2.66 -6.15 27.41
CA PHE A 94 -3.32 -5.60 28.60
C PHE A 94 -4.78 -6.01 28.73
N LYS A 95 -5.49 -6.37 27.67
CA LYS A 95 -6.87 -6.87 27.74
C LYS A 95 -6.98 -8.19 28.51
N ASN A 96 -5.88 -8.93 28.65
CA ASN A 96 -5.80 -10.10 29.52
C ASN A 96 -5.59 -9.76 31.01
N TYR A 97 -5.17 -8.53 31.32
CA TYR A 97 -4.89 -8.05 32.68
C TYR A 97 -5.89 -7.00 33.19
N LEU A 98 -6.55 -6.29 32.27
CA LEU A 98 -7.56 -5.27 32.54
C LEU A 98 -8.95 -5.88 32.35
N ASN A 99 -9.73 -5.88 33.42
CA ASN A 99 -11.13 -6.34 33.42
C ASN A 99 -12.04 -5.21 33.93
N SER A 100 -13.35 -5.42 33.93
CA SER A 100 -14.34 -4.40 34.37
C SER A 100 -14.18 -3.97 35.83
N SER A 101 -13.34 -4.64 36.61
CA SER A 101 -13.01 -4.30 37.99
C SER A 101 -11.73 -3.46 38.11
N THR A 102 -11.05 -3.13 37.01
CA THR A 102 -9.85 -2.29 37.06
C THR A 102 -10.23 -0.84 37.36
N PRO A 103 -9.67 -0.22 38.42
CA PRO A 103 -9.94 1.16 38.77
C PRO A 103 -9.54 2.11 37.64
N MET A 104 -10.42 3.07 37.33
CA MET A 104 -10.22 4.06 36.27
C MET A 104 -8.91 4.87 36.43
N SER A 105 -8.43 5.00 37.68
CA SER A 105 -7.15 5.65 37.99
C SER A 105 -5.93 5.00 37.32
N VAL A 106 -5.95 3.66 37.13
CA VAL A 106 -4.86 2.92 36.48
C VAL A 106 -4.79 3.27 35.00
N VAL A 107 -5.94 3.40 34.34
CA VAL A 107 -6.05 3.80 32.93
C VAL A 107 -5.58 5.25 32.75
N THR A 108 -6.00 6.15 33.64
CA THR A 108 -5.60 7.56 33.58
C THR A 108 -4.10 7.76 33.85
N GLN A 109 -3.49 6.93 34.70
CA GLN A 109 -2.06 7.00 35.01
C GLN A 109 -1.20 6.43 33.87
N TYR A 110 -1.73 5.41 33.17
CA TYR A 110 -1.16 4.92 31.93
C TYR A 110 -1.17 6.00 30.83
N ASP A 111 -2.31 6.66 30.59
CA ASP A 111 -2.40 7.73 29.59
C ASP A 111 -1.45 8.89 29.89
N LYS A 112 -1.31 9.27 31.16
CA LYS A 112 -0.36 10.31 31.57
C LYS A 112 1.09 9.91 31.30
N THR A 113 1.47 8.68 31.60
CA THR A 113 2.85 8.20 31.40
C THR A 113 3.21 7.97 29.93
N VAL A 114 2.23 7.58 29.11
CA VAL A 114 2.37 7.50 27.65
C VAL A 114 2.57 8.89 27.05
N ASN A 115 1.74 9.87 27.43
CA ASN A 115 1.86 11.24 26.92
C ASN A 115 3.20 11.91 27.30
N VAL A 116 3.68 11.72 28.54
CA VAL A 116 4.99 12.26 28.99
C VAL A 116 6.18 11.70 28.18
N ARG A 117 6.05 10.52 27.55
CA ARG A 117 7.10 9.96 26.68
C ARG A 117 7.10 10.55 25.26
N TYR A 118 5.98 11.09 24.79
CA TYR A 118 5.89 11.74 23.48
C TYR A 118 6.45 13.16 23.50
N ASP A 119 6.39 13.86 24.63
CA ASP A 119 6.94 15.21 24.83
C ASP A 119 8.48 15.27 24.96
N LYS A 120 9.19 14.14 24.81
CA LYS A 120 10.66 14.06 24.99
C LYS A 120 11.44 13.66 23.73
N ILE A 121 10.82 13.71 22.55
CA ILE A 121 11.48 13.50 21.24
C ILE A 121 11.58 14.82 20.50
#